data_AF-A0A183MZ29-F1
#
_entry.id   AF-A0A183MZ29-F1
#
_cell.length_a   1.000
_cell.length_b   1.000
_cell.length_c   1.000
_cell.angle_alpha   90.00
_cell.angle_beta   90.00
_cell.angle_gamma   90.00
#
_symmetry.space_group_name_H-M   'P 1'
#
loop_
_entity.id
_entity.type
_entity.pdbx_description
1 polymer ?
#
loop_
_entity_poly.entity_id
_entity_poly.type
_entity_poly.pdbx_seq_one_letter_code
_entity_poly.pdbx_strand_id
1 'polypeptide(L)'
;MKFHIDSTNGAITIREPLDYEVYSERQFLLPIIVKDSGSPPLSSTTSISIQIKDINDNIPTLMIQENITIPEGHIFTKPIIRFYIKDEDEVSHGKVSYSDHSD
;
A
#
# COMPACT_ATOMS: atom_id res chain seq x y z
N MET A 1 6.87 12.41 -12.68
CA MET A 1 6.91 13.28 -11.47
C MET A 1 5.54 13.12 -10.84
N LYS A 2 5.46 12.48 -9.67
CA LYS A 2 4.21 11.91 -9.14
C LYS A 2 3.12 12.93 -8.79
N PHE A 3 3.52 14.17 -8.57
CA PHE A 3 2.63 15.28 -8.19
C PHE A 3 2.71 16.42 -9.20
N HIS A 4 1.62 17.17 -9.30
CA HIS A 4 1.52 18.41 -10.06
C HIS A 4 1.01 19.54 -9.18
N ILE A 5 1.60 20.72 -9.33
CA ILE A 5 1.14 21.95 -8.66
C ILE A 5 0.61 22.90 -9.73
N ASP A 6 -0.62 23.35 -9.55
CA ASP A 6 -1.22 24.42 -10.32
C ASP A 6 -0.60 25.77 -9.90
N SER A 7 0.03 26.47 -10.84
CA SER A 7 0.73 27.73 -10.54
C SER A 7 -0.20 28.92 -10.27
N THR A 8 -1.50 28.79 -10.51
CA THR A 8 -2.50 29.85 -10.36
C THR A 8 -3.15 29.82 -8.98
N ASN A 9 -3.48 28.63 -8.49
CA ASN A 9 -4.19 28.45 -7.21
C ASN A 9 -3.39 27.64 -6.17
N GLY A 10 -2.24 27.07 -6.54
CA GLY A 10 -1.40 26.27 -5.64
C GLY A 10 -1.91 24.85 -5.37
N ALA A 11 -2.95 24.39 -6.06
CA ALA A 11 -3.51 23.05 -5.85
C ALA A 11 -2.51 21.96 -6.23
N ILE A 12 -2.36 20.97 -5.35
CA ILE A 12 -1.48 19.82 -5.56
C ILE A 12 -2.34 18.63 -5.95
N THR A 13 -2.02 18.01 -7.08
CA THR A 13 -2.76 16.86 -7.62
C THR A 13 -1.83 15.70 -7.89
N ILE A 14 -2.40 14.49 -7.87
CA ILE A 14 -1.71 13.25 -8.20
C ILE A 14 -1.67 13.12 -9.73
N ARG A 15 -0.50 12.83 -10.31
CA ARG A 15 -0.33 12.58 -11.75
C ARG A 15 -0.19 11.11 -12.10
N GLU A 16 0.34 10.33 -11.19
CA GLU A 16 0.60 8.89 -11.34
C GLU A 16 -0.04 8.19 -10.14
N PRO A 17 -0.68 7.02 -10.30
CA PRO A 17 -1.28 6.29 -9.17
C PRO A 17 -0.31 6.15 -8.00
N LEU A 18 -0.83 6.28 -6.78
CA LEU A 18 -0.08 6.11 -5.55
C LEU A 18 -0.56 4.81 -4.90
N ASP A 19 0.35 3.86 -4.78
CA ASP A 19 0.12 2.52 -4.27
C ASP A 19 1.17 2.28 -3.17
N TYR A 20 0.72 1.96 -1.96
CA TYR A 20 1.57 1.90 -0.78
C TYR A 20 2.52 0.69 -0.84
N GLU A 21 2.04 -0.41 -1.41
CA GLU A 21 2.70 -1.70 -1.53
C GLU A 21 3.74 -1.70 -2.66
N VAL A 22 3.48 -0.94 -3.73
CA VAL A 22 4.42 -0.84 -4.88
C VAL A 22 5.61 0.07 -4.59
N TYR A 23 5.43 1.14 -3.81
CA TYR A 23 6.48 2.14 -3.61
C TYR A 23 7.23 1.98 -2.29
N SER A 24 8.55 1.78 -2.38
CA SER A 24 9.42 1.77 -1.19
C SER A 24 9.50 3.13 -0.49
N GLU A 25 9.30 4.22 -1.24
CA GLU A 25 9.27 5.59 -0.71
C GLU A 25 7.84 5.95 -0.27
N ARG A 26 7.62 6.01 1.04
CA ARG A 26 6.34 6.42 1.66
C ARG A 26 6.25 7.92 1.95
N GLN A 27 7.34 8.64 1.74
CA GLN A 27 7.42 10.08 1.95
C GLN A 27 8.13 10.75 0.77
N PHE A 28 7.52 11.81 0.25
CA PHE A 28 8.06 12.64 -0.83
C PHE A 28 8.27 14.07 -0.33
N LEU A 29 9.44 14.64 -0.63
CA LEU A 29 9.72 16.06 -0.42
C LEU A 29 9.65 16.79 -1.75
N LEU A 30 8.69 17.70 -1.87
CA LEU A 30 8.44 18.49 -3.06
C LEU A 30 8.97 19.92 -2.85
N PRO A 31 10.15 20.28 -3.38
CA PRO A 31 10.64 21.65 -3.33
C PRO A 31 9.81 22.52 -4.28
N ILE A 32 9.37 23.68 -3.79
CA ILE A 32 8.55 24.63 -4.53
C ILE A 32 9.21 26.01 -4.51
N ILE A 33 9.00 26.75 -5.59
CA ILE A 33 9.44 28.15 -5.71
C ILE A 33 8.18 28.99 -5.91
N VAL A 34 8.02 30.00 -5.07
CA VAL A 34 6.95 30.98 -5.17
C VAL A 34 7.55 32.28 -5.66
N LYS A 35 6.93 32.91 -6.66
CA LYS A 35 7.41 34.14 -7.30
C LYS A 35 6.30 35.18 -7.24
N ASP A 36 6.64 36.40 -6.85
CA ASP A 36 5.69 37.52 -6.92
C ASP A 36 5.56 38.07 -8.35
N SER A 37 4.63 39.00 -8.54
CA SER A 37 4.44 39.71 -9.81
C SER A 37 5.19 41.06 -9.86
N GLY A 38 6.23 41.23 -9.05
CA GLY A 38 7.03 42.46 -8.99
C GLY A 38 7.94 42.66 -10.21
N SER A 39 8.53 43.86 -10.31
CA SER A 39 9.54 44.18 -11.32
C SER A 39 10.70 44.96 -10.69
N PRO A 40 11.85 44.32 -10.37
CA PRO A 40 12.14 42.91 -10.60
C PRO A 40 11.33 41.99 -9.67
N PRO A 41 11.02 40.76 -10.10
CA PRO A 41 10.27 39.82 -9.27
C PRO A 41 11.15 39.23 -8.16
N LEU A 42 10.56 39.02 -6.99
CA LEU A 42 11.19 38.29 -5.89
C LEU A 42 10.68 36.85 -5.86
N SER A 43 11.54 35.94 -5.37
CA SER A 43 11.19 34.53 -5.22
C SER A 43 11.59 34.00 -3.84
N SER A 44 10.80 33.07 -3.33
CA SER A 44 11.08 32.30 -2.12
C SER A 44 10.96 30.81 -2.40
N THR A 45 11.74 30.00 -1.70
CA THR A 45 11.76 28.53 -1.84
C THR A 45 11.30 27.89 -0.54
N THR A 46 10.45 26.87 -0.63
CA THR A 46 10.07 26.02 0.51
C THR A 46 9.85 24.58 0.03
N SER A 47 9.56 23.66 0.94
CA SER A 47 9.33 22.26 0.63
C SER A 47 8.04 21.76 1.27
N ILE A 48 7.32 20.91 0.53
CA ILE A 48 6.12 20.23 1.01
C ILE A 48 6.45 18.76 1.26
N SER A 49 6.16 18.27 2.46
CA SER A 49 6.30 16.85 2.80
C SER A 49 4.97 16.13 2.57
N ILE A 50 4.96 15.19 1.65
CA ILE A 50 3.81 14.35 1.32
C ILE A 50 4.07 12.95 1.86
N GLN A 51 3.17 12.45 2.71
CA GLN A 51 3.24 11.10 3.23
C GLN A 51 2.13 10.26 2.61
N ILE A 52 2.49 9.12 2.04
CA ILE A 52 1.52 8.12 1.56
C ILE A 52 1.04 7.34 2.77
N LYS A 53 -0.28 7.22 2.88
CA LYS A 53 -0.92 6.47 3.93
C LYS A 53 -1.35 5.12 3.37
N ASP A 54 -0.98 4.06 4.07
CA ASP A 54 -1.50 2.72 3.85
C ASP A 54 -3.02 2.66 4.09
N ILE A 55 -3.73 2.00 3.19
CA ILE A 55 -5.15 1.71 3.28
C ILE A 55 -5.37 0.23 3.01
N ASN A 56 -6.43 -0.34 3.57
CA ASN A 56 -6.69 -1.77 3.40
C ASN A 56 -7.32 -2.05 2.03
N ASP A 57 -6.52 -2.10 0.96
CA ASP A 57 -6.97 -2.35 -0.40
C ASP A 57 -6.46 -3.66 -1.01
N ASN A 58 -5.63 -4.42 -0.29
CA ASN A 58 -5.26 -5.77 -0.67
C ASN A 58 -6.20 -6.81 -0.03
N ILE A 59 -6.47 -7.88 -0.79
CA ILE A 59 -7.28 -8.99 -0.32
C ILE A 59 -6.34 -10.06 0.25
N PRO A 60 -6.56 -10.53 1.50
CA PRO A 60 -5.74 -11.57 2.08
C PRO A 60 -5.77 -12.83 1.22
N THR A 61 -4.59 -13.35 0.89
CA THR A 61 -4.42 -14.53 0.04
C THR A 61 -4.02 -15.75 0.87
N LEU A 62 -4.69 -16.88 0.62
CA LEU A 62 -4.34 -18.16 1.24
C LEU A 62 -3.07 -18.74 0.61
N MET A 63 -2.06 -18.97 1.44
CA MET A 63 -0.80 -19.58 1.03
C MET A 63 -0.72 -21.01 1.57
N ILE A 64 -0.65 -21.99 0.66
CA ILE A 64 -0.48 -23.40 0.98
C ILE A 64 1.00 -23.74 0.77
N GLN A 65 1.65 -24.31 1.78
CA GLN A 65 3.09 -24.55 1.73
C GLN A 65 3.45 -25.67 0.75
N GLU A 66 2.63 -26.73 0.67
CA GLU A 66 2.87 -27.89 -0.20
C GLU A 66 1.56 -28.58 -0.62
N ASN A 67 1.53 -29.19 -1.80
CA ASN A 67 0.46 -30.09 -2.22
C ASN A 67 0.59 -31.43 -1.46
N ILE A 68 -0.46 -31.86 -0.77
CA ILE A 68 -0.43 -33.07 0.05
C ILE A 68 -1.34 -34.14 -0.56
N THR A 69 -0.79 -35.34 -0.72
CA THR A 69 -1.55 -36.55 -1.08
C THR A 69 -1.70 -37.41 0.17
N ILE A 70 -2.93 -37.76 0.53
CA ILE A 70 -3.23 -38.57 1.71
C ILE A 70 -3.70 -39.95 1.26
N PRO A 71 -3.00 -41.03 1.64
CA PRO A 71 -3.46 -42.39 1.37
C PRO A 71 -4.76 -42.70 2.12
N GLU A 72 -5.64 -43.50 1.52
CA GLU A 72 -6.81 -44.04 2.21
C GLU A 72 -6.37 -44.87 3.44
N GLY A 73 -7.00 -44.62 4.60
CA GLY A 73 -6.65 -45.28 5.87
C GLY A 73 -5.58 -44.56 6.71
N HIS A 74 -5.16 -43.34 6.34
CA HIS A 74 -4.23 -42.55 7.16
C HIS A 74 -4.84 -42.17 8.52
N ILE A 75 -4.11 -42.43 9.62
CA ILE A 75 -4.56 -42.10 10.97
C ILE A 75 -4.07 -40.69 11.33
N PHE A 76 -5.00 -39.75 11.47
CA PHE A 76 -4.71 -38.36 11.76
C PHE A 76 -4.30 -38.16 13.22
N THR A 77 -3.00 -38.07 13.47
CA THR A 77 -2.44 -37.80 14.82
C THR A 77 -1.73 -36.45 14.90
N LYS A 78 -1.56 -35.76 13.77
CA LYS A 78 -0.92 -34.44 13.63
C LYS A 78 -1.66 -33.60 12.59
N PRO A 79 -1.51 -32.26 12.60
CA PRO A 79 -2.03 -31.40 11.54
C PRO A 79 -1.52 -31.86 10.18
N ILE A 80 -2.44 -32.01 9.22
CA ILE A 80 -2.15 -32.53 7.89
C ILE A 80 -1.63 -31.40 7.00
N ILE A 81 -2.35 -30.28 6.96
CA ILE A 81 -2.03 -29.10 6.15
C ILE A 81 -1.69 -27.95 7.09
N ARG A 82 -0.68 -27.18 6.72
CA ARG A 82 -0.44 -25.84 7.25
C ARG A 82 -0.65 -24.85 6.12
N PHE A 83 -1.49 -23.87 6.38
CA PHE A 83 -1.63 -22.69 5.54
C PHE A 83 -1.40 -21.46 6.41
N TYR A 84 -1.06 -20.37 5.75
CA TYR A 84 -1.08 -19.05 6.36
C TYR A 84 -1.77 -18.10 5.39
N ILE A 85 -2.21 -16.97 5.92
CA ILE A 85 -2.81 -15.90 5.13
C ILE A 85 -1.74 -14.83 4.97
N LYS A 86 -1.51 -14.41 3.73
CA LYS A 86 -0.63 -13.29 3.40
C LYS A 86 -1.49 -12.11 2.97
N ASP A 87 -1.23 -10.97 3.59
CA ASP A 87 -1.78 -9.67 3.21
C ASP A 87 -0.58 -8.72 3.10
N GLU A 88 -0.56 -7.88 2.06
CA GLU A 88 0.54 -6.91 1.86
C GLU A 88 0.27 -5.60 2.61
N ASP A 89 -0.99 -5.34 3.00
CA ASP A 89 -1.38 -4.15 3.77
C ASP A 89 -0.77 -4.21 5.18
N GLU A 90 -0.13 -3.13 5.66
CA GLU A 90 0.33 -3.04 7.06
C GLU A 90 -0.82 -2.73 8.02
N VAL A 91 -1.91 -2.15 7.52
CA VAL A 91 -3.10 -1.80 8.33
C VAL A 91 -3.97 -3.01 8.67
N SER A 92 -3.71 -4.18 8.07
CA SER A 92 -4.47 -5.42 8.24
C SER A 92 -4.21 -6.12 9.61
N HIS A 93 -4.53 -5.44 10.72
CA HIS A 93 -4.53 -6.04 12.06
C HIS A 93 -5.78 -6.91 12.36
N GLY A 94 -6.50 -7.33 11.32
CA GLY A 94 -7.78 -8.03 11.43
C GLY A 94 -7.63 -9.49 11.83
N LYS A 95 -8.43 -9.93 12.81
CA LYS A 95 -8.59 -11.35 13.14
C LYS A 95 -9.20 -12.07 11.94
N VAL A 96 -8.40 -12.83 11.20
CA VAL A 96 -8.93 -13.63 10.08
C VAL A 96 -9.81 -14.75 10.64
N SER A 97 -11.02 -14.86 10.10
CA SER A 97 -11.96 -15.94 10.43
C SER A 97 -12.11 -16.85 9.22
N TYR A 98 -12.10 -18.16 9.46
CA TYR A 98 -12.35 -19.18 8.46
C TYR A 98 -13.56 -20.00 8.88
N SER A 99 -14.35 -20.43 7.90
CA SER A 99 -15.46 -21.36 8.08
C SER A 99 -15.33 -22.48 7.07
N ASP A 100 -15.49 -23.71 7.53
CA ASP A 100 -15.61 -24.86 6.64
C ASP A 100 -16.99 -24.84 5.98
N HIS A 101 -17.04 -25.11 4.68
CA HIS A 101 -18.28 -25.36 3.94
C HIS A 101 -18.22 -26.78 3.43
N SER A 102 -18.69 -27.69 4.27
CA SER A 102 -19.01 -29.05 3.86
C SER A 102 -20.39 -29.05 3.19
N ASP A 103 -20.45 -29.37 1.91
CA ASP A 103 -21.70 -29.71 1.21
C ASP A 103 -22.37 -30.96 1.80
#